data_AF-A0A841HWS4-F1
#
_entry.id   AF-A0A841HWS4-F1
#
_cell.length_a   1.000
_cell.length_b   1.000
_cell.length_c   1.000
_cell.angle_alpha   90.00
_cell.angle_beta   90.00
_cell.angle_gamma   90.00
#
_symmetry.space_group_name_H-M   'P 1'
#
loop_
_entity.id
_entity.type
_entity.pdbx_description
1 polymer ?
#
loop_
_entity_poly.entity_id
_entity_poly.type
_entity_poly.pdbx_seq_one_letter_code
_entity_poly.pdbx_strand_id
1 'polypeptide(L)'
;MGSQRASIDARKGNHPDQLIDSQHTDLVSSHRSQFSPRCCIYKPPVSHRKKVVKVRFPMLVSLVLLLVVSPHAWTKESANACAAPPATMRAARIHAAGGPESLRVESVPVPAPAAGEVLVRVHYASINPVDWKLQEAGRFKFPATPGGDFSGEVIALGSGVTEFKCGDLVAGIVNQRERSGSYAEYVTVPVTEIVPKPFAFSMAEAAAYPTVSVAAWRFLVKGADVKAGERVLVPGAAGGVGSVVVQLAKAKGAYVIATASARNHEYLKSIGADEVIDYKAVQFEEVVRNVDIVIDTVGGDTLARADRVLRDGGRLISMAGAVAPSVCAAGRIVCLATPPWNVKEALEGLAPLIAANKIRINIDGNYPLDAVVDAQRHNRNGNTRGKVVIDMGVALRSADVSASGADVHAVTIPLQAYLDGHATGQEHHFRRAFATDGMLVGVKDGKYGQRPASVYIAQSSSGRAPRDENLRRRWIRSVTVTGNVATAVIELDYPDMKALDHMSLLKFEDGWRIVVKAYEASTPTST
;
A
#
# COMPACT_ATOMS: atom_id res chain seq x y z
N MET A 1 34.78 34.74 -37.78
CA MET A 1 34.41 36.17 -37.93
C MET A 1 33.02 36.29 -37.31
N GLY A 2 32.71 37.16 -36.35
CA GLY A 2 33.39 38.36 -35.86
C GLY A 2 32.29 39.40 -35.59
N SER A 3 31.55 39.30 -34.48
CA SER A 3 31.84 39.97 -33.20
C SER A 3 31.69 41.50 -33.25
N GLN A 4 30.64 42.02 -32.62
CA GLN A 4 30.62 43.38 -32.05
C GLN A 4 29.97 43.35 -30.66
N ARG A 5 30.41 44.27 -29.79
CA ARG A 5 29.92 44.45 -28.41
C ARG A 5 29.32 45.85 -28.27
N ALA A 6 28.27 45.96 -27.47
CA ALA A 6 27.80 47.18 -26.80
C ALA A 6 27.55 46.85 -25.31
N SER A 7 27.56 47.85 -24.43
CA SER A 7 27.58 47.66 -22.97
C SER A 7 27.34 48.98 -22.22
N ILE A 8 27.08 48.90 -20.90
CA ILE A 8 26.95 50.01 -19.93
C ILE A 8 25.57 50.70 -20.08
N ASP A 9 24.81 51.05 -19.04
CA ASP A 9 25.15 51.71 -17.76
C ASP A 9 24.43 51.14 -16.50
N ALA A 10 24.80 51.59 -15.30
CA ALA A 10 24.28 51.12 -14.01
C ALA A 10 24.11 52.21 -12.93
N ARG A 11 22.91 52.30 -12.34
CA ARG A 11 22.57 53.09 -11.12
C ARG A 11 21.53 52.28 -10.32
N LYS A 12 21.69 51.96 -9.03
CA LYS A 12 21.71 52.80 -7.79
C LYS A 12 20.42 53.61 -7.57
N GLY A 13 19.66 53.30 -6.51
CA GLY A 13 18.65 54.24 -5.97
C GLY A 13 17.52 53.66 -5.09
N ASN A 14 17.79 53.54 -3.78
CA ASN A 14 16.86 53.77 -2.63
C ASN A 14 15.71 52.79 -2.24
N HIS A 15 15.65 52.58 -0.92
CA HIS A 15 14.46 52.24 -0.13
C HIS A 15 13.52 53.45 0.05
N PRO A 16 12.31 53.23 0.60
CA PRO A 16 11.92 53.96 1.82
C PRO A 16 11.65 53.00 2.98
N ASP A 17 11.58 53.55 4.20
CA ASP A 17 11.42 52.79 5.44
C ASP A 17 10.45 53.49 6.42
N GLN A 18 9.77 52.70 7.25
CA GLN A 18 9.21 53.01 8.59
C GLN A 18 8.04 54.01 8.86
N LEU A 19 7.08 53.46 9.62
CA LEU A 19 6.50 53.97 10.90
C LEU A 19 5.23 54.86 10.97
N ILE A 20 4.68 54.87 12.21
CA ILE A 20 3.56 55.64 12.79
C ILE A 20 2.16 55.05 12.47
N ASP A 21 1.22 54.81 13.41
CA ASP A 21 1.16 55.14 14.86
C ASP A 21 0.59 54.00 15.75
N SER A 22 0.44 54.25 17.07
CA SER A 22 -0.12 53.32 18.05
C SER A 22 -0.92 53.98 19.19
N GLN A 23 -1.81 53.20 19.82
CA GLN A 23 -2.52 53.45 21.10
C GLN A 23 -3.61 54.55 21.16
N HIS A 24 -4.82 54.16 21.61
CA HIS A 24 -5.48 54.60 22.86
C HIS A 24 -6.91 53.96 22.93
N THR A 25 -7.24 53.15 23.95
CA THR A 25 -8.01 53.48 25.19
C THR A 25 -9.29 54.30 24.96
N ASP A 26 -10.47 54.02 25.51
CA ASP A 26 -11.03 52.88 26.30
C ASP A 26 -12.59 53.08 26.33
N LEU A 27 -13.47 52.80 27.30
CA LEU A 27 -13.54 52.21 28.66
C LEU A 27 -15.04 51.81 28.92
N VAL A 28 -15.33 51.07 29.99
CA VAL A 28 -16.66 51.00 30.69
C VAL A 28 -17.84 50.33 29.93
N SER A 29 -18.74 49.54 30.54
CA SER A 29 -18.80 48.73 31.79
C SER A 29 -20.16 47.96 31.75
N SER A 30 -20.59 47.09 32.65
CA SER A 30 -20.02 46.18 33.67
C SER A 30 -21.22 45.39 34.27
N HIS A 31 -21.00 44.34 35.07
CA HIS A 31 -21.78 44.10 36.32
C HIS A 31 -21.02 43.18 37.29
N ARG A 32 -21.36 43.29 38.59
CA ARG A 32 -20.85 42.48 39.72
C ARG A 32 -21.78 41.25 39.95
N SER A 33 -21.53 40.27 40.83
CA SER A 33 -20.81 40.23 42.12
C SER A 33 -20.27 38.82 42.45
N GLN A 34 -19.04 38.68 42.93
CA GLN A 34 -18.65 38.46 44.36
C GLN A 34 -19.35 37.30 45.10
N PHE A 35 -18.58 36.31 45.59
CA PHE A 35 -18.31 36.12 47.03
C PHE A 35 -17.14 35.14 47.28
N SER A 36 -16.48 35.26 48.45
CA SER A 36 -15.36 34.43 48.96
C SER A 36 -15.07 34.86 50.44
N PRO A 37 -14.03 34.37 51.18
CA PRO A 37 -13.18 33.17 51.05
C PRO A 37 -12.93 32.43 52.41
N ARG A 38 -12.01 31.43 52.44
CA ARG A 38 -11.26 30.92 53.64
C ARG A 38 -12.11 30.17 54.72
N CYS A 39 -11.57 29.37 55.65
CA CYS A 39 -10.22 28.81 55.92
C CYS A 39 -10.34 27.51 56.77
N CYS A 40 -9.28 26.70 56.89
CA CYS A 40 -8.72 26.15 58.16
C CYS A 40 -7.69 25.01 57.96
N ILE A 41 -6.92 24.68 59.01
CA ILE A 41 -5.66 23.91 58.98
C ILE A 41 -5.51 23.01 60.24
N TYR A 42 -4.71 21.92 60.14
CA TYR A 42 -3.95 21.19 61.20
C TYR A 42 -4.33 19.72 61.58
N LYS A 43 -3.49 19.09 62.42
CA LYS A 43 -3.24 17.62 62.65
C LYS A 43 -3.11 17.31 64.19
N PRO A 44 -2.58 16.14 64.66
CA PRO A 44 -2.92 14.69 64.61
C PRO A 44 -3.03 14.12 66.08
N PRO A 45 -2.44 12.98 66.58
CA PRO A 45 -2.08 11.62 66.10
C PRO A 45 -2.57 10.45 67.05
N VAL A 46 -1.76 9.37 67.27
CA VAL A 46 -1.85 8.24 68.27
C VAL A 46 -2.62 6.99 67.75
N SER A 47 -2.24 5.69 67.95
CA SER A 47 -1.37 5.02 68.95
C SER A 47 -0.46 3.86 68.43
N HIS A 48 0.29 3.20 69.35
CA HIS A 48 1.16 2.01 69.14
C HIS A 48 0.86 0.88 70.16
N ARG A 49 1.08 -0.40 69.76
CA ARG A 49 1.57 -1.56 70.56
C ARG A 49 1.96 -2.69 69.57
N LYS A 50 3.19 -3.22 69.51
CA LYS A 50 4.04 -3.98 70.47
C LYS A 50 3.51 -5.37 70.85
N LYS A 51 4.09 -6.43 70.26
CA LYS A 51 5.10 -7.30 70.92
C LYS A 51 5.75 -8.31 69.96
N VAL A 52 6.92 -8.83 70.35
CA VAL A 52 7.69 -9.89 69.68
C VAL A 52 7.72 -11.11 70.61
N VAL A 53 7.70 -12.32 70.05
CA VAL A 53 8.09 -13.55 70.74
C VAL A 53 9.14 -14.28 69.88
N LYS A 54 10.25 -14.68 70.48
CA LYS A 54 11.24 -15.60 69.89
C LYS A 54 11.13 -16.96 70.58
N VAL A 55 11.09 -18.03 69.79
CA VAL A 55 11.38 -19.42 70.22
C VAL A 55 12.43 -19.98 69.23
N ARG A 56 13.25 -20.94 69.64
CA ARG A 56 14.50 -21.29 68.92
C ARG A 56 14.85 -22.78 69.06
N PHE A 57 15.36 -23.38 67.97
CA PHE A 57 15.90 -24.75 67.85
C PHE A 57 14.89 -25.92 67.99
N PRO A 58 15.22 -27.14 67.48
CA PRO A 58 16.45 -27.55 66.80
C PRO A 58 16.31 -27.88 65.29
N MET A 59 17.42 -28.33 64.69
CA MET A 59 17.51 -28.83 63.31
C MET A 59 16.78 -30.17 63.13
N LEU A 60 16.22 -30.37 61.94
CA LEU A 60 16.45 -31.61 61.19
C LEU A 60 16.31 -31.34 59.68
N VAL A 61 17.18 -31.95 58.87
CA VAL A 61 17.26 -31.69 57.43
C VAL A 61 16.51 -32.77 56.66
N SER A 62 15.47 -32.37 55.93
CA SER A 62 14.87 -33.17 54.85
C SER A 62 14.72 -32.30 53.61
N LEU A 63 15.57 -32.57 52.60
CA LEU A 63 15.61 -31.82 51.35
C LEU A 63 14.53 -32.32 50.39
N VAL A 64 13.34 -31.70 50.44
CA VAL A 64 12.32 -31.84 49.39
C VAL A 64 12.26 -30.53 48.62
N LEU A 65 12.98 -30.47 47.50
CA LEU A 65 13.08 -29.28 46.67
C LEU A 65 11.81 -29.10 45.82
N LEU A 66 10.78 -28.52 46.44
CA LEU A 66 9.60 -28.03 45.73
C LEU A 66 10.00 -26.85 44.84
N LEU A 67 10.45 -27.17 43.62
CA LEU A 67 10.57 -26.21 42.53
C LEU A 67 9.15 -25.75 42.13
N VAL A 68 8.64 -24.77 42.87
CA VAL A 68 7.64 -23.85 42.36
C VAL A 68 8.33 -23.08 41.23
N VAL A 69 8.28 -23.65 40.04
CA VAL A 69 8.56 -22.92 38.80
C VAL A 69 7.47 -21.87 38.70
N SER A 70 7.77 -20.67 39.21
CA SER A 70 6.98 -19.47 38.94
C SER A 70 6.70 -19.46 37.44
N PRO A 71 5.43 -19.52 37.01
CA PRO A 71 5.09 -19.47 35.60
C PRO A 71 5.75 -18.23 35.03
N HIS A 72 6.73 -18.41 34.14
CA HIS A 72 7.48 -17.29 33.61
C HIS A 72 6.47 -16.33 33.00
N ALA A 73 6.49 -15.08 33.46
CA ALA A 73 5.66 -14.06 32.88
C ALA A 73 6.10 -13.88 31.42
N TRP A 74 5.39 -14.54 30.51
CA TRP A 74 5.39 -14.23 29.08
C TRP A 74 4.77 -12.84 28.94
N THR A 75 5.56 -11.81 29.26
CA THR A 75 5.17 -10.43 28.98
C THR A 75 5.00 -10.32 27.47
N LYS A 76 3.91 -9.67 27.04
CA LYS A 76 3.57 -9.56 25.61
C LYS A 76 4.54 -8.67 24.81
N GLU A 77 5.58 -8.17 25.45
CA GLU A 77 6.58 -7.24 24.89
C GLU A 77 7.48 -7.91 23.85
N SER A 78 7.79 -9.20 24.01
CA SER A 78 8.67 -9.94 23.08
C SER A 78 8.10 -10.08 21.66
N ALA A 79 6.79 -9.92 21.48
CA ALA A 79 6.12 -10.00 20.17
C ALA A 79 6.22 -8.70 19.33
N ASN A 80 6.60 -7.57 19.94
CA ASN A 80 6.72 -6.27 19.27
C ASN A 80 8.18 -5.78 19.15
N ALA A 81 9.16 -6.63 19.49
CA ALA A 81 10.58 -6.27 19.45
C ALA A 81 11.06 -6.12 17.99
N CYS A 82 11.20 -4.87 17.54
CA CYS A 82 11.77 -4.50 16.25
C CYS A 82 13.17 -5.11 16.04
N ALA A 83 13.40 -5.76 14.90
CA ALA A 83 14.70 -6.32 14.57
C ALA A 83 15.70 -5.21 14.26
N ALA A 84 16.86 -5.21 14.93
CA ALA A 84 17.89 -4.20 14.70
C ALA A 84 18.39 -4.26 13.24
N PRO A 85 18.40 -3.13 12.49
CA PRO A 85 18.97 -3.09 11.15
C PRO A 85 20.50 -3.28 11.19
N PRO A 86 21.11 -3.69 10.06
CA PRO A 86 22.56 -3.59 9.90
C PRO A 86 23.01 -2.13 9.94
N ALA A 87 24.29 -1.89 10.26
CA ALA A 87 24.86 -0.53 10.25
C ALA A 87 24.90 0.09 8.85
N THR A 88 24.99 -0.74 7.81
CA THR A 88 25.02 -0.34 6.40
C THR A 88 24.11 -1.22 5.54
N MET A 89 23.73 -0.68 4.39
CA MET A 89 22.88 -1.28 3.36
C MET A 89 23.42 -0.98 1.97
N ARG A 90 22.95 -1.70 0.95
CA ARG A 90 23.17 -1.34 -0.46
C ARG A 90 22.13 -0.34 -0.94
N ALA A 91 22.58 0.63 -1.72
CA ALA A 91 21.74 1.64 -2.36
C ALA A 91 22.27 2.01 -3.75
N ALA A 92 21.39 2.24 -4.72
CA ALA A 92 21.73 2.82 -6.01
C ALA A 92 21.88 4.33 -5.86
N ARG A 93 23.13 4.82 -5.84
CA ARG A 93 23.49 6.22 -5.65
C ARG A 93 23.75 6.93 -6.97
N ILE A 94 23.51 8.24 -6.96
CA ILE A 94 23.96 9.18 -8.00
C ILE A 94 24.75 10.31 -7.34
N HIS A 95 25.86 10.71 -7.96
CA HIS A 95 26.78 11.74 -7.45
C HIS A 95 26.76 13.05 -8.26
N ALA A 96 26.15 13.02 -9.45
CA ALA A 96 25.94 14.17 -10.33
C ALA A 96 24.72 13.93 -11.22
N ALA A 97 24.33 14.94 -12.00
CA ALA A 97 23.34 14.79 -13.06
C ALA A 97 23.85 13.83 -14.16
N GLY A 98 22.96 13.09 -14.81
CA GLY A 98 23.31 12.16 -15.89
C GLY A 98 22.15 11.27 -16.31
N GLY A 99 22.39 10.37 -17.27
CA GLY A 99 21.47 9.29 -17.63
C GLY A 99 21.63 8.07 -16.70
N PRO A 100 21.05 6.90 -17.08
CA PRO A 100 21.09 5.69 -16.27
C PRO A 100 22.50 5.23 -15.85
N GLU A 101 23.51 5.52 -16.66
CA GLU A 101 24.92 5.24 -16.39
C GLU A 101 25.54 6.00 -15.20
N SER A 102 24.84 7.00 -14.63
CA SER A 102 25.29 7.67 -13.39
C SER A 102 24.91 6.93 -12.10
N LEU A 103 24.05 5.91 -12.18
CA LEU A 103 23.66 5.04 -11.05
C LEU A 103 24.79 4.06 -10.69
N ARG A 104 25.08 3.94 -9.38
CA ARG A 104 26.08 3.01 -8.83
C ARG A 104 25.54 2.34 -7.58
N VAL A 105 25.63 1.02 -7.47
CA VAL A 105 25.28 0.32 -6.22
C VAL A 105 26.43 0.47 -5.23
N GLU A 106 26.17 1.10 -4.10
CA GLU A 106 27.15 1.47 -3.08
C GLU A 106 26.69 1.00 -1.68
N SER A 107 27.65 0.73 -0.79
CA SER A 107 27.37 0.45 0.63
C SER A 107 27.28 1.77 1.39
N VAL A 108 26.17 2.00 2.09
CA VAL A 108 25.82 3.29 2.73
C VAL A 108 25.21 3.05 4.12
N PRO A 109 25.28 4.00 5.07
CA PRO A 109 24.63 3.83 6.38
C PRO A 109 23.12 3.66 6.26
N VAL A 110 22.54 2.81 7.11
CA VAL A 110 21.07 2.72 7.24
C VAL A 110 20.53 3.98 7.95
N PRO A 111 19.51 4.66 7.40
CA PRO A 111 18.90 5.83 8.06
C PRO A 111 18.09 5.43 9.30
N ALA A 112 18.18 6.24 10.37
CA ALA A 112 17.30 6.12 11.53
C ALA A 112 16.01 6.94 11.33
N PRO A 113 14.82 6.44 11.70
CA PRO A 113 13.56 7.14 11.50
C PRO A 113 13.41 8.33 12.45
N ALA A 114 12.99 9.49 11.93
CA ALA A 114 12.65 10.65 12.75
C ALA A 114 11.28 10.48 13.44
N ALA A 115 10.88 11.44 14.28
CA ALA A 115 9.54 11.43 14.88
C ALA A 115 8.45 11.47 13.80
N GLY A 116 7.43 10.61 13.92
CA GLY A 116 6.39 10.42 12.89
C GLY A 116 6.84 9.65 11.63
N GLU A 117 8.03 9.04 11.64
CA GLU A 117 8.53 8.21 10.54
C GLU A 117 8.67 6.74 10.95
N VAL A 118 8.68 5.85 9.95
CA VAL A 118 9.10 4.45 10.12
C VAL A 118 10.30 4.14 9.22
N LEU A 119 11.11 3.19 9.66
CA LEU A 119 12.15 2.56 8.84
C LEU A 119 11.56 1.30 8.22
N VAL A 120 11.58 1.22 6.90
CA VAL A 120 11.08 0.09 6.12
C VAL A 120 12.26 -0.67 5.53
N ARG A 121 12.28 -1.99 5.70
CA ARG A 121 13.10 -2.92 4.90
C ARG A 121 12.41 -3.10 3.56
N VAL A 122 12.97 -2.53 2.50
CA VAL A 122 12.39 -2.53 1.15
C VAL A 122 12.54 -3.94 0.56
N HIS A 123 11.45 -4.51 0.08
CA HIS A 123 11.47 -5.77 -0.68
C HIS A 123 11.53 -5.46 -2.18
N TYR A 124 10.71 -4.50 -2.62
CA TYR A 124 10.72 -3.99 -3.99
C TYR A 124 10.66 -2.47 -4.02
N ALA A 125 11.40 -1.86 -4.94
CA ALA A 125 11.21 -0.48 -5.38
C ALA A 125 10.61 -0.44 -6.79
N SER A 126 10.13 0.71 -7.23
CA SER A 126 9.44 0.85 -8.52
C SER A 126 9.85 2.13 -9.24
N ILE A 127 10.13 1.99 -10.54
CA ILE A 127 10.71 3.04 -11.37
C ILE A 127 9.59 3.88 -11.98
N ASN A 128 9.75 5.19 -11.91
CA ASN A 128 8.86 6.20 -12.48
C ASN A 128 9.62 7.14 -13.43
N PRO A 129 8.95 7.70 -14.44
CA PRO A 129 9.52 8.75 -15.29
C PRO A 129 9.98 10.00 -14.54
N VAL A 130 9.49 10.26 -13.33
CA VAL A 130 9.97 11.39 -12.51
C VAL A 130 11.39 11.14 -11.96
N ASP A 131 11.74 9.89 -11.67
CA ASP A 131 13.00 9.54 -11.00
C ASP A 131 14.20 9.89 -11.91
N TRP A 132 14.16 9.41 -13.16
CA TRP A 132 15.21 9.73 -14.13
C TRP A 132 15.14 11.17 -14.65
N LYS A 133 13.95 11.78 -14.78
CA LYS A 133 13.84 13.21 -15.13
C LYS A 133 14.45 14.14 -14.09
N LEU A 134 14.45 13.76 -12.80
CA LEU A 134 15.14 14.53 -11.75
C LEU A 134 16.66 14.31 -11.77
N GLN A 135 17.10 13.10 -12.12
CA GLN A 135 18.50 12.70 -12.26
C GLN A 135 19.16 13.43 -13.44
N GLU A 136 18.52 13.42 -14.62
CA GLU A 136 18.98 14.15 -15.81
C GLU A 136 19.00 15.66 -15.60
N ALA A 137 17.96 16.22 -14.97
CA ALA A 137 17.86 17.65 -14.72
C ALA A 137 18.68 18.14 -13.50
N GLY A 138 19.46 17.27 -12.84
CA GLY A 138 20.32 17.62 -11.71
C GLY A 138 19.57 18.11 -10.46
N ARG A 139 18.30 17.72 -10.27
CA ARG A 139 17.40 18.28 -9.24
C ARG A 139 17.42 17.53 -7.91
N PHE A 140 18.55 16.91 -7.59
CA PHE A 140 18.83 16.20 -6.33
C PHE A 140 19.94 16.92 -5.55
N LYS A 141 19.94 16.78 -4.21
CA LYS A 141 21.11 17.12 -3.39
C LYS A 141 22.08 15.95 -3.40
N PHE A 142 23.14 16.06 -4.19
CA PHE A 142 24.13 14.99 -4.34
C PHE A 142 25.04 14.81 -3.10
N PRO A 143 25.52 13.57 -2.82
CA PRO A 143 25.11 12.31 -3.45
C PRO A 143 23.74 11.82 -2.96
N ALA A 144 22.87 11.41 -3.87
CA ALA A 144 21.48 11.03 -3.59
C ALA A 144 21.20 9.55 -3.86
N THR A 145 20.10 9.03 -3.31
CA THR A 145 19.47 7.76 -3.73
C THR A 145 18.15 8.12 -4.43
N PRO A 146 17.92 7.77 -5.70
CA PRO A 146 16.63 8.00 -6.36
C PRO A 146 15.55 6.98 -5.93
N GLY A 147 14.35 7.15 -6.49
CA GLY A 147 13.22 6.23 -6.35
C GLY A 147 12.11 6.79 -5.50
N GLY A 148 10.91 6.89 -6.08
CA GLY A 148 9.70 7.30 -5.37
C GLY A 148 8.96 6.14 -4.70
N ASP A 149 8.66 5.07 -5.43
CA ASP A 149 7.77 4.00 -4.95
C ASP A 149 8.52 2.87 -4.22
N PHE A 150 7.87 2.23 -3.25
CA PHE A 150 8.33 0.98 -2.63
C PHE A 150 7.22 0.14 -2.02
N SER A 151 7.56 -1.13 -1.72
CA SER A 151 6.90 -1.97 -0.73
C SER A 151 7.93 -2.67 0.17
N GLY A 152 7.54 -3.01 1.39
CA GLY A 152 8.45 -3.64 2.35
C GLY A 152 7.81 -3.94 3.70
N GLU A 153 8.66 -4.25 4.68
CA GLU A 153 8.32 -4.54 6.07
C GLU A 153 8.78 -3.39 6.99
N VAL A 154 7.94 -2.92 7.90
CA VAL A 154 8.35 -1.97 8.95
C VAL A 154 9.29 -2.68 9.93
N ILE A 155 10.51 -2.17 10.10
CA ILE A 155 11.54 -2.76 10.97
C ILE A 155 12.05 -1.83 12.08
N ALA A 156 11.73 -0.54 12.06
CA ALA A 156 11.83 0.32 13.25
C ALA A 156 10.79 1.46 13.20
N LEU A 157 10.39 1.94 14.39
CA LEU A 157 9.46 3.06 14.55
C LEU A 157 10.19 4.29 15.08
N GLY A 158 9.87 5.46 14.53
CA GLY A 158 10.22 6.75 15.11
C GLY A 158 9.31 7.14 16.28
N SER A 159 9.72 8.16 17.04
CA SER A 159 8.94 8.65 18.17
C SER A 159 7.54 9.13 17.74
N GLY A 160 6.51 8.77 18.51
CA GLY A 160 5.12 9.18 18.28
C GLY A 160 4.34 8.35 17.26
N VAL A 161 4.95 7.40 16.55
CA VAL A 161 4.22 6.46 15.68
C VAL A 161 3.40 5.49 16.52
N THR A 162 2.13 5.30 16.16
CA THR A 162 1.18 4.41 16.88
C THR A 162 0.27 3.60 15.96
N GLU A 163 0.14 4.01 14.70
CA GLU A 163 -0.69 3.38 13.66
C GLU A 163 -0.02 2.18 12.96
N PHE A 164 1.29 2.03 13.11
CA PHE A 164 2.09 0.93 12.56
C PHE A 164 2.97 0.30 13.65
N LYS A 165 3.31 -0.98 13.48
CA LYS A 165 4.25 -1.75 14.31
C LYS A 165 5.30 -2.44 13.45
N CYS A 166 6.38 -2.90 14.08
CA CYS A 166 7.36 -3.73 13.39
C CYS A 166 6.75 -5.07 12.94
N GLY A 167 7.12 -5.52 11.73
CA GLY A 167 6.51 -6.65 11.03
C GLY A 167 5.31 -6.29 10.15
N ASP A 168 4.80 -5.05 10.16
CA ASP A 168 3.73 -4.64 9.24
C ASP A 168 4.25 -4.52 7.81
N LEU A 169 3.56 -5.16 6.86
CA LEU A 169 3.82 -5.00 5.44
C LEU A 169 3.16 -3.72 4.92
N VAL A 170 3.95 -2.86 4.30
CA VAL A 170 3.54 -1.51 3.87
C VAL A 170 3.92 -1.24 2.41
N ALA A 171 3.24 -0.27 1.82
CA ALA A 171 3.58 0.31 0.52
C ALA A 171 3.36 1.83 0.55
N GLY A 172 4.11 2.57 -0.25
CA GLY A 172 4.00 4.03 -0.25
C GLY A 172 4.99 4.74 -1.14
N ILE A 173 5.16 6.03 -0.87
CA ILE A 173 5.93 6.97 -1.69
C ILE A 173 6.95 7.70 -0.81
N VAL A 174 8.16 7.85 -1.33
CA VAL A 174 9.25 8.60 -0.72
C VAL A 174 9.41 9.91 -1.48
N ASN A 175 9.38 11.05 -0.78
CA ASN A 175 9.67 12.35 -1.39
C ASN A 175 11.18 12.51 -1.64
N GLN A 176 11.70 11.81 -2.65
CA GLN A 176 13.12 11.72 -3.04
C GLN A 176 13.81 13.07 -3.34
N ARG A 177 13.07 14.19 -3.33
CA ARG A 177 13.62 15.55 -3.43
C ARG A 177 14.20 16.05 -2.10
N GLU A 178 13.68 15.57 -0.98
CA GLU A 178 13.96 16.04 0.38
C GLU A 178 14.75 15.03 1.22
N ARG A 179 14.72 13.75 0.81
CA ARG A 179 15.31 12.59 1.52
C ARG A 179 15.83 11.55 0.54
N SER A 180 16.60 10.58 1.01
CA SER A 180 17.00 9.40 0.21
C SER A 180 15.78 8.63 -0.27
N GLY A 181 15.72 8.34 -1.57
CA GLY A 181 14.66 7.56 -2.22
C GLY A 181 14.78 6.05 -2.04
N SER A 182 13.86 5.33 -2.67
CA SER A 182 13.59 3.90 -2.45
C SER A 182 14.52 2.91 -3.15
N TYR A 183 15.48 3.33 -3.98
CA TYR A 183 16.43 2.40 -4.63
C TYR A 183 17.52 1.91 -3.65
N ALA A 184 17.12 1.39 -2.50
CA ALA A 184 17.96 0.88 -1.42
C ALA A 184 17.24 -0.21 -0.63
N GLU A 185 18.00 -1.04 0.10
CA GLU A 185 17.44 -2.12 0.91
C GLU A 185 16.63 -1.61 2.12
N TYR A 186 16.83 -0.36 2.55
CA TYR A 186 16.02 0.30 3.59
C TYR A 186 15.75 1.79 3.28
N VAL A 187 14.62 2.32 3.77
CA VAL A 187 14.26 3.74 3.64
C VAL A 187 13.45 4.26 4.83
N THR A 188 13.61 5.54 5.18
CA THR A 188 12.77 6.23 6.18
C THR A 188 11.68 7.08 5.53
N VAL A 189 10.46 6.93 6.02
CA VAL A 189 9.26 7.47 5.39
C VAL A 189 8.27 7.97 6.46
N PRO A 190 7.61 9.13 6.27
CA PRO A 190 6.56 9.58 7.19
C PRO A 190 5.34 8.65 7.11
N VAL A 191 4.66 8.45 8.24
CA VAL A 191 3.44 7.62 8.31
C VAL A 191 2.28 8.13 7.42
N THR A 192 2.35 9.37 6.93
CA THR A 192 1.38 9.96 5.98
C THR A 192 1.56 9.51 4.54
N GLU A 193 2.77 9.06 4.17
CA GLU A 193 3.12 8.70 2.78
C GLU A 193 3.06 7.18 2.53
N ILE A 194 2.59 6.41 3.51
CA ILE A 194 2.44 4.95 3.47
C ILE A 194 1.01 4.51 3.81
N VAL A 195 0.67 3.31 3.33
CA VAL A 195 -0.52 2.56 3.74
C VAL A 195 -0.14 1.09 4.00
N PRO A 196 -0.95 0.35 4.78
CA PRO A 196 -0.84 -1.10 4.83
C PRO A 196 -0.88 -1.69 3.41
N LYS A 197 0.02 -2.63 3.13
CA LYS A 197 0.12 -3.29 1.83
C LYS A 197 -1.23 -3.93 1.45
N PRO A 198 -1.81 -3.67 0.26
CA PRO A 198 -2.99 -4.38 -0.20
C PRO A 198 -2.75 -5.89 -0.25
N PHE A 199 -3.65 -6.68 0.35
CA PHE A 199 -3.51 -8.14 0.38
C PHE A 199 -3.55 -8.76 -1.02
N ALA A 200 -4.38 -8.21 -1.91
CA ALA A 200 -4.58 -8.68 -3.29
C ALA A 200 -3.39 -8.48 -4.23
N PHE A 201 -2.32 -7.78 -3.81
CA PHE A 201 -1.11 -7.55 -4.59
C PHE A 201 0.07 -8.37 -4.05
N SER A 202 0.96 -8.85 -4.92
CA SER A 202 2.31 -9.27 -4.53
C SER A 202 3.14 -8.11 -3.96
N MET A 203 4.33 -8.38 -3.41
CA MET A 203 5.24 -7.29 -3.01
C MET A 203 5.66 -6.43 -4.22
N ALA A 204 5.88 -7.03 -5.39
CA ALA A 204 6.23 -6.32 -6.62
C ALA A 204 5.10 -5.38 -7.10
N GLU A 205 3.85 -5.86 -7.12
CA GLU A 205 2.68 -5.02 -7.45
C GLU A 205 2.42 -3.95 -6.39
N ALA A 206 2.63 -4.28 -5.11
CA ALA A 206 2.55 -3.32 -4.01
C ALA A 206 3.62 -2.22 -4.10
N ALA A 207 4.79 -2.49 -4.70
CA ALA A 207 5.75 -1.44 -5.03
C ALA A 207 5.35 -0.70 -6.31
N ALA A 208 4.75 -1.37 -7.30
CA ALA A 208 4.42 -0.76 -8.58
C ALA A 208 3.19 0.17 -8.56
N TYR A 209 2.25 0.04 -7.61
CA TYR A 209 1.02 0.84 -7.60
C TYR A 209 1.11 2.29 -7.05
N PRO A 210 1.92 2.67 -6.04
CA PRO A 210 1.68 3.90 -5.29
C PRO A 210 1.62 5.19 -6.13
N THR A 211 2.71 5.60 -6.80
CA THR A 211 2.72 6.83 -7.61
C THR A 211 1.66 6.81 -8.71
N VAL A 212 1.44 5.68 -9.37
CA VAL A 212 0.47 5.61 -10.49
C VAL A 212 -0.98 5.63 -10.02
N SER A 213 -1.27 5.04 -8.86
CA SER A 213 -2.58 5.09 -8.20
C SER A 213 -2.89 6.48 -7.65
N VAL A 214 -1.95 7.14 -6.97
CA VAL A 214 -2.13 8.53 -6.52
C VAL A 214 -2.34 9.45 -7.72
N ALA A 215 -1.55 9.29 -8.79
CA ALA A 215 -1.69 10.10 -9.99
C ALA A 215 -3.03 9.86 -10.72
N ALA A 216 -3.47 8.61 -10.89
CA ALA A 216 -4.76 8.31 -11.52
C ALA A 216 -5.94 8.88 -10.71
N TRP A 217 -5.96 8.71 -9.39
CA TRP A 217 -7.00 9.28 -8.52
C TRP A 217 -7.01 10.82 -8.56
N ARG A 218 -5.83 11.44 -8.43
CA ARG A 218 -5.63 12.90 -8.45
C ARG A 218 -6.16 13.54 -9.73
N PHE A 219 -5.98 12.90 -10.88
CA PHE A 219 -6.37 13.48 -12.17
C PHE A 219 -7.79 13.10 -12.59
N LEU A 220 -8.21 11.84 -12.45
CA LEU A 220 -9.52 11.37 -12.90
C LEU A 220 -10.64 11.63 -11.88
N VAL A 221 -10.39 11.42 -10.58
CA VAL A 221 -11.41 11.50 -9.53
C VAL A 221 -11.43 12.88 -8.87
N LYS A 222 -10.26 13.46 -8.57
CA LYS A 222 -10.17 14.79 -7.93
C LYS A 222 -10.08 15.95 -8.92
N GLY A 223 -9.55 15.72 -10.12
CA GLY A 223 -9.37 16.74 -11.15
C GLY A 223 -10.56 16.81 -12.09
N ALA A 224 -10.79 15.75 -12.87
CA ALA A 224 -11.88 15.67 -13.84
C ALA A 224 -13.26 15.39 -13.22
N ASP A 225 -13.31 14.77 -12.04
CA ASP A 225 -14.53 14.35 -11.33
C ASP A 225 -15.48 13.53 -12.24
N VAL A 226 -14.94 12.43 -12.78
CA VAL A 226 -15.63 11.54 -13.73
C VAL A 226 -16.95 10.98 -13.19
N LYS A 227 -17.98 10.99 -14.05
CA LYS A 227 -19.32 10.43 -13.79
C LYS A 227 -19.58 9.19 -14.65
N ALA A 228 -20.58 8.41 -14.26
CA ALA A 228 -21.04 7.28 -15.05
C ALA A 228 -21.65 7.76 -16.38
N GLY A 229 -21.42 7.02 -17.47
CA GLY A 229 -21.88 7.35 -18.82
C GLY A 229 -20.99 8.32 -19.61
N GLU A 230 -20.05 9.01 -18.99
CA GLU A 230 -19.15 9.95 -19.66
C GLU A 230 -18.12 9.24 -20.56
N ARG A 231 -17.81 9.81 -21.73
CA ARG A 231 -16.76 9.34 -22.64
C ARG A 231 -15.40 9.91 -22.22
N VAL A 232 -14.49 9.03 -21.80
CA VAL A 232 -13.14 9.38 -21.33
C VAL A 232 -12.10 8.90 -22.32
N LEU A 233 -11.29 9.80 -22.87
CA LEU A 233 -10.12 9.46 -23.67
C LEU A 233 -8.86 9.43 -22.80
N VAL A 234 -8.10 8.35 -22.92
CA VAL A 234 -6.81 8.13 -22.25
C VAL A 234 -5.72 7.90 -23.30
N PRO A 235 -4.98 8.95 -23.72
CA PRO A 235 -3.80 8.77 -24.56
C PRO A 235 -2.67 8.07 -23.79
N GLY A 236 -1.98 7.12 -24.42
CA GLY A 236 -0.88 6.38 -23.80
C GLY A 236 -1.33 5.32 -22.78
N ALA A 237 -2.58 4.86 -22.88
CA ALA A 237 -3.29 4.06 -21.89
C ALA A 237 -2.59 2.77 -21.40
N ALA A 238 -1.63 2.22 -22.15
CA ALA A 238 -0.91 1.01 -21.75
C ALA A 238 0.21 1.28 -20.70
N GLY A 239 0.68 2.51 -20.55
CA GLY A 239 1.67 2.87 -19.53
C GLY A 239 1.09 2.82 -18.12
N GLY A 240 1.93 2.65 -17.09
CA GLY A 240 1.49 2.36 -15.71
C GLY A 240 0.51 3.36 -15.07
N VAL A 241 0.49 4.62 -15.49
CA VAL A 241 -0.54 5.58 -15.10
C VAL A 241 -1.83 5.35 -15.88
N GLY A 242 -1.74 5.30 -17.21
CA GLY A 242 -2.88 5.15 -18.12
C GLY A 242 -3.70 3.88 -17.84
N SER A 243 -3.05 2.78 -17.48
CA SER A 243 -3.74 1.51 -17.21
C SER A 243 -4.54 1.55 -15.91
N VAL A 244 -4.12 2.34 -14.92
CA VAL A 244 -4.92 2.60 -13.71
C VAL A 244 -6.04 3.60 -13.99
N VAL A 245 -5.82 4.61 -14.84
CA VAL A 245 -6.88 5.54 -15.29
C VAL A 245 -7.99 4.80 -16.05
N VAL A 246 -7.67 3.89 -16.97
CA VAL A 246 -8.65 3.06 -17.69
C VAL A 246 -9.51 2.25 -16.72
N GLN A 247 -8.88 1.50 -15.82
CA GLN A 247 -9.58 0.65 -14.84
C GLN A 247 -10.44 1.47 -13.88
N LEU A 248 -9.94 2.63 -13.41
CA LEU A 248 -10.66 3.51 -12.49
C LEU A 248 -11.84 4.22 -13.17
N ALA A 249 -11.69 4.64 -14.43
CA ALA A 249 -12.78 5.20 -15.23
C ALA A 249 -13.87 4.15 -15.46
N LYS A 250 -13.48 2.91 -15.82
CA LYS A 250 -14.44 1.82 -16.01
C LYS A 250 -15.15 1.43 -14.70
N ALA A 251 -14.42 1.40 -13.59
CA ALA A 251 -14.98 1.18 -12.26
C ALA A 251 -15.93 2.30 -11.78
N LYS A 252 -15.82 3.50 -12.35
CA LYS A 252 -16.75 4.64 -12.18
C LYS A 252 -17.94 4.62 -13.14
N GLY A 253 -18.03 3.63 -14.03
CA GLY A 253 -19.10 3.50 -15.02
C GLY A 253 -18.94 4.40 -16.25
N ALA A 254 -17.75 4.93 -16.51
CA ALA A 254 -17.45 5.69 -17.72
C ALA A 254 -17.29 4.76 -18.95
N TYR A 255 -17.44 5.35 -20.14
CA TYR A 255 -17.09 4.74 -21.41
C TYR A 255 -15.65 5.11 -21.77
N VAL A 256 -14.77 4.14 -21.94
CA VAL A 256 -13.31 4.39 -21.97
C VAL A 256 -12.73 4.16 -23.37
N ILE A 257 -12.15 5.22 -23.92
CA ILE A 257 -11.42 5.24 -25.20
C ILE A 257 -9.93 5.29 -24.87
N ALA A 258 -9.16 4.34 -25.38
CA ALA A 258 -7.74 4.18 -25.08
C ALA A 258 -6.87 4.30 -26.33
N THR A 259 -5.73 4.99 -26.27
CA THR A 259 -4.73 4.95 -27.36
C THR A 259 -3.47 4.21 -26.94
N ALA A 260 -3.07 3.22 -27.74
CA ALA A 260 -1.81 2.48 -27.59
C ALA A 260 -1.49 1.70 -28.87
N SER A 261 -0.23 1.33 -29.07
CA SER A 261 0.18 0.46 -30.18
C SER A 261 -0.51 -0.91 -30.14
N ALA A 262 -0.79 -1.50 -31.31
CA ALA A 262 -1.60 -2.72 -31.50
C ALA A 262 -1.32 -3.85 -30.49
N ARG A 263 -0.04 -4.09 -30.13
CA ARG A 263 0.37 -5.13 -29.16
C ARG A 263 -0.27 -5.02 -27.77
N ASN A 264 -0.82 -3.85 -27.44
CA ASN A 264 -1.46 -3.56 -26.15
C ASN A 264 -3.00 -3.60 -26.21
N HIS A 265 -3.62 -3.87 -27.37
CA HIS A 265 -5.07 -3.73 -27.54
C HIS A 265 -5.87 -4.73 -26.70
N GLU A 266 -5.53 -6.02 -26.73
CA GLU A 266 -6.19 -7.04 -25.90
C GLU A 266 -5.93 -6.84 -24.40
N TYR A 267 -4.75 -6.31 -24.03
CA TYR A 267 -4.48 -5.90 -22.66
C TYR A 267 -5.44 -4.78 -22.22
N LEU A 268 -5.61 -3.75 -23.04
CA LEU A 268 -6.49 -2.61 -22.73
C LEU A 268 -7.96 -3.01 -22.64
N LYS A 269 -8.45 -3.88 -23.54
CA LYS A 269 -9.79 -4.47 -23.46
C LYS A 269 -9.96 -5.27 -22.17
N SER A 270 -9.01 -6.14 -21.82
CA SER A 270 -9.08 -6.98 -20.61
C SER A 270 -8.98 -6.22 -19.27
N ILE A 271 -8.62 -4.93 -19.31
CA ILE A 271 -8.69 -4.02 -18.16
C ILE A 271 -9.82 -2.96 -18.28
N GLY A 272 -10.71 -3.09 -19.27
CA GLY A 272 -11.98 -2.34 -19.32
C GLY A 272 -12.06 -1.18 -20.31
N ALA A 273 -11.14 -1.05 -21.27
CA ALA A 273 -11.32 -0.12 -22.40
C ALA A 273 -12.41 -0.61 -23.36
N ASP A 274 -13.33 0.27 -23.76
CA ASP A 274 -14.42 0.01 -24.70
C ASP A 274 -13.97 0.21 -26.16
N GLU A 275 -13.25 1.30 -26.42
CA GLU A 275 -12.59 1.61 -27.70
C GLU A 275 -11.07 1.56 -27.51
N VAL A 276 -10.32 0.96 -28.44
CA VAL A 276 -8.85 1.01 -28.46
C VAL A 276 -8.33 1.36 -29.84
N ILE A 277 -7.46 2.38 -29.91
CA ILE A 277 -6.96 2.98 -31.15
C ILE A 277 -5.44 2.79 -31.23
N ASP A 278 -4.94 2.29 -32.37
CA ASP A 278 -3.51 2.33 -32.65
C ASP A 278 -3.10 3.69 -33.20
N TYR A 279 -2.43 4.49 -32.36
CA TYR A 279 -1.88 5.80 -32.70
C TYR A 279 -0.85 5.76 -33.85
N LYS A 280 -0.36 4.57 -34.24
CA LYS A 280 0.52 4.38 -35.40
C LYS A 280 -0.24 4.20 -36.72
N ALA A 281 -1.51 3.81 -36.66
CA ALA A 281 -2.34 3.56 -37.83
C ALA A 281 -3.24 4.76 -38.18
N VAL A 282 -3.74 5.47 -37.17
CA VAL A 282 -4.66 6.61 -37.33
C VAL A 282 -4.50 7.59 -36.17
N GLN A 283 -4.69 8.89 -36.41
CA GLN A 283 -4.75 9.87 -35.31
C GLN A 283 -6.09 9.78 -34.59
N PHE A 284 -6.08 9.90 -33.26
CA PHE A 284 -7.31 9.77 -32.48
C PHE A 284 -8.32 10.87 -32.84
N GLU A 285 -7.86 12.07 -33.20
CA GLU A 285 -8.71 13.15 -33.68
C GLU A 285 -9.23 13.02 -35.13
N GLU A 286 -8.93 11.92 -35.82
CA GLU A 286 -9.61 11.56 -37.08
C GLU A 286 -10.87 10.74 -36.80
N VAL A 287 -10.85 9.85 -35.79
CA VAL A 287 -11.91 8.86 -35.52
C VAL A 287 -12.74 9.10 -34.25
N VAL A 288 -12.21 9.84 -33.26
CA VAL A 288 -12.90 10.11 -31.99
C VAL A 288 -13.58 11.47 -32.01
N ARG A 289 -14.85 11.54 -31.60
CA ARG A 289 -15.59 12.79 -31.37
C ARG A 289 -16.38 12.72 -30.06
N ASN A 290 -16.86 13.88 -29.61
CA ASN A 290 -17.79 14.05 -28.49
C ASN A 290 -17.32 13.38 -27.19
N VAL A 291 -16.08 13.66 -26.80
CA VAL A 291 -15.46 13.21 -25.54
C VAL A 291 -15.80 14.18 -24.42
N ASP A 292 -16.11 13.67 -23.23
CA ASP A 292 -16.40 14.48 -22.02
C ASP A 292 -15.13 14.87 -21.25
N ILE A 293 -14.14 13.98 -21.23
CA ILE A 293 -12.87 14.11 -20.49
C ILE A 293 -11.71 13.57 -21.32
N VAL A 294 -10.61 14.32 -21.44
CA VAL A 294 -9.30 13.77 -21.82
C VAL A 294 -8.36 13.79 -20.60
N ILE A 295 -7.84 12.62 -20.22
CA ILE A 295 -6.76 12.47 -19.24
C ILE A 295 -5.46 12.21 -20.00
N ASP A 296 -4.71 13.26 -20.33
CA ASP A 296 -3.46 13.13 -21.08
C ASP A 296 -2.31 12.60 -20.19
N THR A 297 -1.68 11.51 -20.63
CA THR A 297 -0.48 10.93 -20.00
C THR A 297 0.79 11.05 -20.86
N VAL A 298 0.69 11.64 -22.06
CA VAL A 298 1.73 11.64 -23.11
C VAL A 298 2.35 13.03 -23.28
N GLY A 299 1.55 14.10 -23.29
CA GLY A 299 2.02 15.46 -23.51
C GLY A 299 2.37 15.76 -24.98
N GLY A 300 3.19 16.80 -25.19
CA GLY A 300 3.69 17.20 -26.50
C GLY A 300 2.56 17.41 -27.53
N ASP A 301 2.81 16.95 -28.77
CA ASP A 301 1.84 17.10 -29.86
C ASP A 301 0.53 16.35 -29.59
N THR A 302 0.54 15.27 -28.79
CA THR A 302 -0.68 14.52 -28.42
C THR A 302 -1.61 15.40 -27.58
N LEU A 303 -1.04 16.12 -26.61
CA LEU A 303 -1.78 17.12 -25.83
C LEU A 303 -2.25 18.30 -26.69
N ALA A 304 -1.42 18.76 -27.63
CA ALA A 304 -1.74 19.87 -28.54
C ALA A 304 -2.87 19.56 -29.55
N ARG A 305 -3.37 18.32 -29.59
CA ARG A 305 -4.51 17.88 -30.44
C ARG A 305 -5.68 17.34 -29.62
N ALA A 306 -5.54 17.28 -28.28
CA ALA A 306 -6.53 16.71 -27.37
C ALA A 306 -7.86 17.48 -27.31
N ASP A 307 -7.86 18.79 -27.58
CA ASP A 307 -9.09 19.59 -27.56
C ASP A 307 -10.05 19.23 -28.70
N ARG A 308 -9.51 18.79 -29.85
CA ARG A 308 -10.24 18.56 -31.11
C ARG A 308 -11.33 17.49 -31.03
N VAL A 309 -11.26 16.63 -30.01
CA VAL A 309 -12.20 15.53 -29.78
C VAL A 309 -13.17 15.78 -28.62
N LEU A 310 -12.86 16.77 -27.76
CA LEU A 310 -13.74 17.19 -26.67
C LEU A 310 -14.98 17.89 -27.23
N ARG A 311 -16.15 17.54 -26.71
CA ARG A 311 -17.38 18.32 -26.91
C ARG A 311 -17.28 19.67 -26.21
N ASP A 312 -18.21 20.55 -26.50
CA ASP A 312 -18.36 21.82 -25.78
C ASP A 312 -18.69 21.55 -24.29
N GLY A 313 -18.01 22.28 -23.40
CA GLY A 313 -17.98 22.01 -21.96
C GLY A 313 -17.16 20.77 -21.55
N GLY A 314 -16.47 20.11 -22.49
CA GLY A 314 -15.57 18.99 -22.20
C GLY A 314 -14.34 19.40 -21.40
N ARG A 315 -13.75 18.46 -20.66
CA ARG A 315 -12.64 18.69 -19.72
C ARG A 315 -11.31 18.17 -20.25
N LEU A 316 -10.26 18.98 -20.15
CA LEU A 316 -8.88 18.58 -20.46
C LEU A 316 -8.00 18.70 -19.20
N ILE A 317 -7.25 17.64 -18.88
CA ILE A 317 -6.24 17.66 -17.83
C ILE A 317 -5.01 16.83 -18.28
N SER A 318 -3.80 17.35 -18.09
CA SER A 318 -2.55 16.68 -18.50
C SER A 318 -1.64 16.38 -17.32
N MET A 319 -1.17 15.14 -17.27
CA MET A 319 -0.20 14.61 -16.32
C MET A 319 1.24 14.80 -16.81
N ALA A 320 1.42 15.07 -18.10
CA ALA A 320 2.71 15.13 -18.79
C ALA A 320 3.25 16.55 -19.00
N GLY A 321 2.39 17.58 -18.97
CA GLY A 321 2.79 18.97 -19.12
C GLY A 321 1.67 19.96 -18.78
N ALA A 322 1.97 21.26 -18.90
CA ALA A 322 0.94 22.29 -18.82
C ALA A 322 0.15 22.35 -20.14
N VAL A 323 -1.16 22.53 -20.07
CA VAL A 323 -1.99 22.85 -21.24
C VAL A 323 -1.68 24.28 -21.69
N ALA A 324 -1.48 24.49 -22.99
CA ALA A 324 -1.22 25.83 -23.53
C ALA A 324 -2.46 26.74 -23.34
N PRO A 325 -2.35 27.96 -22.78
CA PRO A 325 -3.51 28.79 -22.46
C PRO A 325 -4.46 29.08 -23.63
N SER A 326 -3.93 29.14 -24.86
CA SER A 326 -4.70 29.31 -26.10
C SER A 326 -5.73 28.22 -26.36
N VAL A 327 -5.49 26.98 -25.91
CA VAL A 327 -6.41 25.84 -26.01
C VAL A 327 -7.67 26.07 -25.17
N CYS A 328 -7.53 26.84 -24.09
CA CYS A 328 -8.55 27.08 -23.08
C CYS A 328 -9.26 28.42 -23.28
N ALA A 329 -8.54 29.42 -23.81
CA ALA A 329 -8.98 30.81 -23.94
C ALA A 329 -10.24 31.01 -24.81
N ALA A 330 -10.54 30.05 -25.71
CA ALA A 330 -11.75 30.08 -26.53
C ALA A 330 -13.05 29.74 -25.74
N GLY A 331 -12.96 29.35 -24.45
CA GLY A 331 -14.12 29.04 -23.59
C GLY A 331 -14.87 27.74 -23.93
N ARG A 332 -14.61 27.14 -25.10
CA ARG A 332 -15.24 25.91 -25.60
C ARG A 332 -15.04 24.70 -24.68
N ILE A 333 -13.88 24.60 -24.03
CA ILE A 333 -13.51 23.48 -23.14
C ILE A 333 -12.91 23.98 -21.83
N VAL A 334 -13.01 23.15 -20.78
CA VAL A 334 -12.50 23.43 -19.45
C VAL A 334 -11.13 22.78 -19.26
N CYS A 335 -10.08 23.58 -19.25
CA CYS A 335 -8.75 23.14 -18.84
C CYS A 335 -8.65 23.13 -17.31
N LEU A 336 -8.39 21.96 -16.72
CA LEU A 336 -8.43 21.77 -15.28
C LEU A 336 -7.06 22.00 -14.63
N ALA A 337 -7.06 22.76 -13.54
CA ALA A 337 -5.89 22.85 -12.65
C ALA A 337 -5.65 21.50 -11.98
N THR A 338 -4.37 21.13 -11.77
CA THR A 338 -4.05 19.88 -11.06
C THR A 338 -4.35 20.01 -9.56
N PRO A 339 -5.15 19.11 -8.95
CA PRO A 339 -5.40 19.10 -7.51
C PRO A 339 -4.10 18.90 -6.68
N PRO A 340 -4.11 19.11 -5.35
CA PRO A 340 -2.97 18.76 -4.50
C PRO A 340 -2.58 17.27 -4.62
N TRP A 341 -1.37 16.94 -4.19
CA TRP A 341 -0.92 15.55 -4.03
C TRP A 341 -1.29 15.08 -2.63
N ASN A 342 -1.93 13.90 -2.52
CA ASN A 342 -2.32 13.30 -1.25
C ASN A 342 -2.24 11.79 -1.39
N VAL A 343 -1.24 11.16 -0.78
CA VAL A 343 -0.98 9.72 -0.93
C VAL A 343 -2.08 8.92 -0.23
N LYS A 344 -2.30 9.20 1.05
CA LYS A 344 -3.25 8.46 1.89
C LYS A 344 -4.67 8.46 1.32
N GLU A 345 -5.22 9.64 1.00
CA GLU A 345 -6.57 9.76 0.41
C GLU A 345 -6.75 8.92 -0.87
N ALA A 346 -5.75 8.94 -1.75
CA ALA A 346 -5.85 8.24 -3.03
C ALA A 346 -5.66 6.73 -2.90
N LEU A 347 -4.74 6.28 -2.05
CA LEU A 347 -4.50 4.84 -1.85
C LEU A 347 -5.62 4.19 -1.01
N GLU A 348 -6.14 4.88 0.01
CA GLU A 348 -7.32 4.43 0.76
C GLU A 348 -8.58 4.47 -0.13
N GLY A 349 -8.76 5.51 -0.95
CA GLY A 349 -9.87 5.61 -1.91
C GLY A 349 -9.88 4.53 -3.00
N LEU A 350 -8.71 3.98 -3.34
CA LEU A 350 -8.55 2.87 -4.28
C LEU A 350 -8.61 1.48 -3.61
N ALA A 351 -8.37 1.36 -2.31
CA ALA A 351 -8.31 0.08 -1.60
C ALA A 351 -9.56 -0.81 -1.79
N PRO A 352 -10.82 -0.30 -1.79
CA PRO A 352 -12.00 -1.12 -2.07
C PRO A 352 -12.03 -1.69 -3.50
N LEU A 353 -11.49 -0.95 -4.48
CA LEU A 353 -11.44 -1.39 -5.88
C LEU A 353 -10.31 -2.40 -6.10
N ILE A 354 -9.17 -2.24 -5.41
CA ILE A 354 -8.08 -3.22 -5.37
C ILE A 354 -8.56 -4.53 -4.71
N ALA A 355 -9.23 -4.45 -3.56
CA ALA A 355 -9.79 -5.62 -2.87
C ALA A 355 -10.87 -6.35 -3.67
N ALA A 356 -11.61 -5.63 -4.53
CA ALA A 356 -12.57 -6.21 -5.48
C ALA A 356 -11.95 -6.68 -6.81
N ASN A 357 -10.61 -6.72 -6.92
CA ASN A 357 -9.84 -7.05 -8.14
C ASN A 357 -10.23 -6.22 -9.38
N LYS A 358 -10.70 -4.98 -9.17
CA LYS A 358 -11.06 -4.00 -10.22
C LYS A 358 -9.89 -3.11 -10.64
N ILE A 359 -8.81 -3.09 -9.86
CA ILE A 359 -7.54 -2.41 -10.19
C ILE A 359 -6.43 -3.44 -10.08
N ARG A 360 -5.80 -3.77 -11.21
CA ARG A 360 -4.63 -4.66 -11.33
C ARG A 360 -3.44 -3.88 -11.89
N ILE A 361 -2.22 -4.33 -11.55
CA ILE A 361 -0.97 -3.62 -11.86
C ILE A 361 -0.08 -4.53 -12.70
N ASN A 362 0.21 -4.15 -13.95
CA ASN A 362 1.08 -4.95 -14.81
C ASN A 362 2.56 -4.66 -14.51
N ILE A 363 3.32 -5.69 -14.17
CA ILE A 363 4.79 -5.65 -14.12
C ILE A 363 5.33 -6.05 -15.49
N ASP A 364 6.02 -5.13 -16.17
CA ASP A 364 6.64 -5.36 -17.49
C ASP A 364 8.12 -5.78 -17.38
N GLY A 365 8.72 -5.60 -16.21
CA GLY A 365 10.08 -6.04 -15.90
C GLY A 365 10.38 -6.01 -14.40
N ASN A 366 11.05 -7.05 -13.91
CA ASN A 366 11.61 -7.15 -12.57
C ASN A 366 13.13 -7.35 -12.70
N TYR A 367 13.92 -6.58 -11.95
CA TYR A 367 15.37 -6.51 -12.04
C TYR A 367 16.00 -6.52 -10.63
N PRO A 368 17.09 -7.25 -10.36
CA PRO A 368 17.81 -7.08 -9.10
C PRO A 368 18.42 -5.67 -9.00
N LEU A 369 18.69 -5.21 -7.77
CA LEU A 369 19.32 -3.90 -7.50
C LEU A 369 20.60 -3.65 -8.33
N ASP A 370 21.42 -4.67 -8.58
CA ASP A 370 22.65 -4.55 -9.38
C ASP A 370 22.38 -4.27 -10.88
N ALA A 371 21.17 -4.54 -11.36
CA ALA A 371 20.71 -4.25 -12.72
C ALA A 371 19.85 -2.97 -12.81
N VAL A 372 19.87 -2.10 -11.78
CA VAL A 372 19.09 -0.84 -11.72
C VAL A 372 19.31 0.07 -12.93
N VAL A 373 20.51 0.06 -13.53
CA VAL A 373 20.84 0.80 -14.76
C VAL A 373 19.96 0.34 -15.92
N ASP A 374 19.82 -0.97 -16.12
CA ASP A 374 19.04 -1.55 -17.22
C ASP A 374 17.53 -1.52 -16.93
N ALA A 375 17.13 -1.61 -15.66
CA ALA A 375 15.77 -1.34 -15.22
C ALA A 375 15.35 0.11 -15.56
N GLN A 376 16.20 1.09 -15.30
CA GLN A 376 15.93 2.49 -15.63
C GLN A 376 15.95 2.72 -17.16
N ARG A 377 16.87 2.09 -17.90
CA ARG A 377 16.85 2.09 -19.39
C ARG A 377 15.54 1.54 -19.95
N HIS A 378 15.06 0.41 -19.44
CA HIS A 378 13.76 -0.18 -19.83
C HIS A 378 12.63 0.84 -19.65
N ASN A 379 12.50 1.43 -18.45
CA ASN A 379 11.48 2.45 -18.19
C ASN A 379 11.59 3.68 -19.11
N ARG A 380 12.82 4.19 -19.31
CA ARG A 380 13.12 5.38 -20.11
C ARG A 380 12.86 5.18 -21.61
N ASN A 381 12.90 3.95 -22.12
CA ASN A 381 12.62 3.61 -23.51
C ASN A 381 11.13 3.77 -23.93
N GLY A 382 10.25 4.21 -23.03
CA GLY A 382 8.87 4.65 -23.34
C GLY A 382 7.92 3.57 -23.86
N ASN A 383 8.38 2.31 -23.91
CA ASN A 383 7.67 1.19 -24.52
C ASN A 383 6.93 0.30 -23.51
N THR A 384 7.07 0.57 -22.22
CA THR A 384 6.55 -0.23 -21.11
C THR A 384 5.02 -0.32 -21.10
N ARG A 385 4.50 -1.53 -20.92
CA ARG A 385 3.12 -1.82 -20.54
C ARG A 385 3.04 -1.98 -19.02
N GLY A 386 2.51 -0.98 -18.32
CA GLY A 386 2.53 -0.95 -16.86
C GLY A 386 3.84 -0.40 -16.28
N LYS A 387 4.50 -1.16 -15.41
CA LYS A 387 5.55 -0.71 -14.48
C LYS A 387 6.79 -1.62 -14.47
N VAL A 388 7.94 -1.03 -14.15
CA VAL A 388 9.22 -1.74 -13.95
C VAL A 388 9.60 -1.65 -12.47
N VAL A 389 10.01 -2.77 -11.87
CA VAL A 389 10.37 -2.87 -10.45
C VAL A 389 11.82 -3.32 -10.25
N ILE A 390 12.35 -3.00 -9.08
CA ILE A 390 13.67 -3.39 -8.61
C ILE A 390 13.50 -4.31 -7.40
N ASP A 391 14.00 -5.53 -7.50
CA ASP A 391 14.06 -6.54 -6.44
C ASP A 391 15.29 -6.27 -5.53
N MET A 392 15.06 -6.18 -4.22
CA MET A 392 16.15 -6.03 -3.26
C MET A 392 16.77 -7.36 -2.83
N GLY A 393 16.28 -8.50 -3.32
CA GLY A 393 16.78 -9.84 -2.99
C GLY A 393 16.39 -10.30 -1.58
N VAL A 394 15.42 -9.63 -0.95
CA VAL A 394 14.97 -9.96 0.41
C VAL A 394 14.14 -11.25 0.38
N ALA A 395 14.74 -12.33 0.85
CA ALA A 395 14.02 -13.58 1.08
C ALA A 395 12.89 -13.34 2.11
N LEU A 396 11.65 -13.50 1.63
CA LEU A 396 10.46 -13.67 2.46
C LEU A 396 10.69 -14.82 3.45
N ARG A 397 10.26 -14.68 4.71
CA ARG A 397 10.38 -15.78 5.68
C ARG A 397 9.44 -16.91 5.27
N SER A 398 9.69 -18.12 5.75
CA SER A 398 8.86 -19.29 5.40
C SER A 398 7.39 -19.19 5.84
N ALA A 399 7.04 -18.24 6.72
CA ALA A 399 5.65 -17.89 7.07
C ALA A 399 4.96 -16.97 6.03
N ASP A 400 5.74 -16.28 5.19
CA ASP A 400 5.27 -15.22 4.27
C ASP A 400 5.01 -15.75 2.84
N VAL A 401 5.36 -17.02 2.56
CA VAL A 401 5.28 -17.64 1.22
C VAL A 401 3.93 -18.33 1.02
N SER A 402 2.86 -17.57 0.77
CA SER A 402 1.55 -18.16 0.41
C SER A 402 0.60 -17.34 -0.49
N ALA A 403 1.13 -16.49 -1.39
CA ALA A 403 0.34 -15.99 -2.54
C ALA A 403 1.22 -15.45 -3.69
N SER A 404 1.59 -16.32 -4.64
CA SER A 404 2.15 -15.88 -5.93
C SER A 404 1.63 -16.75 -7.09
N GLY A 405 0.93 -16.11 -8.04
CA GLY A 405 0.70 -16.66 -9.38
C GLY A 405 -0.40 -17.73 -9.56
N ALA A 406 -1.66 -17.37 -9.33
CA ALA A 406 -2.82 -17.94 -10.04
C ALA A 406 -4.07 -17.03 -9.87
N ASP A 407 -4.96 -16.98 -10.86
CA ASP A 407 -6.19 -16.20 -10.78
C ASP A 407 -7.14 -16.72 -9.68
N VAL A 408 -7.62 -15.80 -8.83
CA VAL A 408 -8.70 -16.07 -7.86
C VAL A 408 -9.68 -14.90 -7.88
N HIS A 409 -10.91 -15.15 -8.31
CA HIS A 409 -12.02 -14.21 -8.13
C HIS A 409 -12.50 -14.27 -6.67
N ALA A 410 -12.45 -13.15 -5.96
CA ALA A 410 -12.80 -13.08 -4.54
C ALA A 410 -14.32 -13.06 -4.31
N VAL A 411 -14.82 -13.93 -3.41
CA VAL A 411 -16.26 -14.07 -3.11
C VAL A 411 -16.52 -14.27 -1.59
N THR A 412 -17.79 -14.12 -1.21
CA THR A 412 -18.49 -14.11 0.09
C THR A 412 -18.50 -15.41 0.94
N ILE A 413 -18.36 -15.39 2.30
CA ILE A 413 -19.24 -16.17 3.27
C ILE A 413 -18.98 -16.15 4.82
N PRO A 414 -20.03 -16.03 5.68
CA PRO A 414 -20.05 -16.26 7.15
C PRO A 414 -19.30 -17.47 7.75
N LEU A 415 -18.38 -17.19 8.70
CA LEU A 415 -17.62 -18.18 9.49
C LEU A 415 -18.50 -19.23 10.22
N GLN A 416 -19.71 -18.87 10.67
CA GLN A 416 -20.59 -19.80 11.36
C GLN A 416 -21.02 -20.96 10.44
N ALA A 417 -21.36 -20.68 9.19
CA ALA A 417 -21.82 -21.70 8.24
C ALA A 417 -20.70 -22.69 7.85
N TYR A 418 -19.43 -22.27 7.92
CA TYR A 418 -18.28 -23.17 7.83
C TYR A 418 -18.22 -24.16 9.01
N LEU A 419 -18.42 -23.67 10.23
CA LEU A 419 -18.47 -24.50 11.43
C LEU A 419 -19.67 -25.47 11.38
N ASP A 420 -20.85 -24.98 11.02
CA ASP A 420 -22.07 -25.78 10.88
C ASP A 420 -21.93 -26.87 9.82
N GLY A 421 -21.33 -26.57 8.67
CA GLY A 421 -21.06 -27.55 7.61
C GLY A 421 -20.14 -28.67 8.10
N HIS A 422 -19.00 -28.32 8.70
CA HIS A 422 -18.11 -29.32 9.28
C HIS A 422 -18.73 -30.06 10.48
N ALA A 423 -19.67 -29.48 11.20
CA ALA A 423 -20.35 -30.12 12.35
C ALA A 423 -21.45 -31.11 11.92
N THR A 424 -22.21 -30.77 10.87
CA THR A 424 -23.40 -31.52 10.42
C THR A 424 -23.14 -32.42 9.21
N GLY A 425 -22.06 -32.20 8.47
CA GLY A 425 -21.75 -32.86 7.20
C GLY A 425 -22.65 -32.42 6.03
N GLN A 426 -23.63 -31.53 6.23
CA GLN A 426 -24.61 -31.22 5.20
C GLN A 426 -24.07 -30.23 4.15
N GLU A 427 -24.17 -30.62 2.88
CA GLU A 427 -23.69 -29.85 1.73
C GLU A 427 -24.27 -28.43 1.68
N HIS A 428 -25.50 -28.21 2.16
CA HIS A 428 -26.15 -26.90 2.10
C HIS A 428 -25.45 -25.84 2.98
N HIS A 429 -24.91 -26.24 4.15
CA HIS A 429 -24.06 -25.37 4.97
C HIS A 429 -22.70 -25.14 4.29
N PHE A 430 -22.13 -26.16 3.62
CA PHE A 430 -20.87 -26.03 2.88
C PHE A 430 -20.96 -25.16 1.62
N ARG A 431 -22.08 -25.18 0.88
CA ARG A 431 -22.37 -24.21 -0.19
C ARG A 431 -22.46 -22.79 0.38
N ARG A 432 -22.96 -22.66 1.61
CA ARG A 432 -22.90 -21.45 2.44
C ARG A 432 -21.58 -21.32 3.23
N ALA A 433 -20.52 -22.08 2.91
CA ALA A 433 -19.18 -22.03 3.54
C ALA A 433 -18.03 -21.54 2.61
N PHE A 434 -18.13 -21.69 1.27
CA PHE A 434 -16.94 -21.67 0.38
C PHE A 434 -16.93 -20.76 -0.85
N ALA A 435 -17.92 -19.88 -1.00
CA ALA A 435 -17.89 -18.68 -1.85
C ALA A 435 -17.85 -18.85 -3.38
N THR A 436 -17.01 -19.72 -3.94
CA THR A 436 -16.93 -20.04 -5.37
C THR A 436 -17.80 -21.27 -5.70
N ASP A 437 -18.27 -21.40 -6.96
CA ASP A 437 -19.39 -22.24 -7.44
C ASP A 437 -19.39 -23.72 -6.99
N GLY A 438 -19.65 -23.95 -5.70
CA GLY A 438 -19.42 -25.24 -5.07
C GLY A 438 -17.97 -25.73 -5.19
N MET A 439 -16.96 -24.84 -5.19
CA MET A 439 -15.55 -25.18 -5.39
C MET A 439 -14.68 -24.88 -4.16
N LEU A 440 -13.62 -25.68 -3.98
CA LEU A 440 -12.62 -25.59 -2.92
C LEU A 440 -11.22 -25.50 -3.52
N VAL A 441 -10.50 -24.44 -3.15
CA VAL A 441 -9.05 -24.31 -3.40
C VAL A 441 -8.29 -24.90 -2.22
N GLY A 442 -7.27 -25.70 -2.50
CA GLY A 442 -6.33 -26.18 -1.49
C GLY A 442 -4.90 -26.21 -2.01
N VAL A 443 -3.93 -26.10 -1.10
CA VAL A 443 -2.50 -26.31 -1.40
C VAL A 443 -2.12 -27.72 -0.96
N LYS A 444 -1.43 -28.46 -1.82
CA LYS A 444 -0.78 -29.73 -1.48
C LYS A 444 0.58 -29.79 -2.17
N ASP A 445 1.62 -30.20 -1.44
CA ASP A 445 2.98 -30.38 -1.98
C ASP A 445 3.50 -29.12 -2.72
N GLY A 446 3.18 -27.93 -2.19
CA GLY A 446 3.51 -26.62 -2.78
C GLY A 446 2.67 -26.21 -4.00
N LYS A 447 1.67 -26.99 -4.41
CA LYS A 447 0.85 -26.77 -5.61
C LYS A 447 -0.60 -26.48 -5.26
N TYR A 448 -1.18 -25.50 -5.94
CA TYR A 448 -2.61 -25.20 -5.85
C TYR A 448 -3.43 -26.24 -6.64
N GLY A 449 -4.50 -26.73 -6.04
CA GLY A 449 -5.50 -27.60 -6.67
C GLY A 449 -6.91 -27.12 -6.35
N GLN A 450 -7.76 -27.07 -7.38
CA GLN A 450 -9.19 -26.82 -7.23
C GLN A 450 -9.96 -28.14 -7.29
N ARG A 451 -11.00 -28.30 -6.48
CA ARG A 451 -11.93 -29.44 -6.53
C ARG A 451 -13.34 -29.01 -6.10
N PRO A 452 -14.41 -29.64 -6.63
CA PRO A 452 -15.75 -29.40 -6.11
C PRO A 452 -15.85 -29.72 -4.62
N ALA A 453 -16.60 -28.92 -3.87
CA ALA A 453 -16.99 -29.18 -2.49
C ALA A 453 -17.73 -30.52 -2.38
N SER A 454 -18.57 -30.86 -3.36
CA SER A 454 -19.20 -32.19 -3.47
C SER A 454 -18.17 -33.32 -3.61
N VAL A 455 -17.08 -33.12 -4.37
CA VAL A 455 -15.98 -34.08 -4.50
C VAL A 455 -15.12 -34.14 -3.24
N TYR A 456 -14.92 -33.04 -2.52
CA TYR A 456 -14.25 -33.02 -1.21
C TYR A 456 -15.07 -33.76 -0.14
N ILE A 457 -16.37 -33.49 -0.06
CA ILE A 457 -17.32 -34.18 0.83
C ILE A 457 -17.37 -35.67 0.48
N ALA A 458 -17.46 -36.01 -0.81
CA ALA A 458 -17.39 -37.38 -1.28
C ALA A 458 -16.06 -38.04 -0.88
N GLN A 459 -14.89 -37.44 -1.15
CA GLN A 459 -13.59 -37.98 -0.77
C GLN A 459 -13.42 -38.15 0.75
N SER A 460 -13.97 -37.23 1.55
CA SER A 460 -13.99 -37.35 3.02
C SER A 460 -14.87 -38.51 3.51
N SER A 461 -15.84 -38.97 2.71
CA SER A 461 -16.73 -40.08 3.02
C SER A 461 -16.43 -41.38 2.24
N SER A 462 -15.54 -41.37 1.24
CA SER A 462 -15.39 -42.47 0.26
C SER A 462 -14.03 -43.17 0.19
N GLY A 463 -13.09 -42.96 1.13
CA GLY A 463 -11.97 -43.91 1.21
C GLY A 463 -10.65 -43.55 1.89
N ARG A 464 -10.55 -42.41 2.59
CA ARG A 464 -9.70 -42.28 3.80
C ARG A 464 -10.03 -40.97 4.53
N ALA A 465 -11.18 -40.97 5.21
CA ALA A 465 -11.28 -40.19 6.43
C ALA A 465 -10.13 -40.60 7.38
N PRO A 466 -9.58 -39.69 8.19
CA PRO A 466 -8.93 -40.09 9.44
C PRO A 466 -9.88 -41.04 10.19
N ARG A 467 -9.37 -42.13 10.76
CA ARG A 467 -10.20 -43.23 11.32
C ARG A 467 -11.24 -42.74 12.33
N ASP A 468 -10.95 -41.60 12.95
CA ASP A 468 -11.63 -41.06 14.11
C ASP A 468 -12.25 -39.66 13.84
N GLU A 469 -12.85 -39.46 12.65
CA GLU A 469 -13.62 -38.24 12.32
C GLU A 469 -14.68 -37.90 13.40
N ASN A 470 -15.23 -38.93 14.06
CA ASN A 470 -16.18 -38.82 15.18
C ASN A 470 -15.52 -38.41 16.52
N LEU A 471 -14.20 -38.58 16.68
CA LEU A 471 -13.45 -38.17 17.87
C LEU A 471 -12.77 -36.79 17.69
N ARG A 472 -12.84 -36.20 16.49
CA ARG A 472 -12.23 -34.90 16.16
C ARG A 472 -12.78 -33.77 17.02
N ARG A 473 -12.00 -33.36 18.01
CA ARG A 473 -12.22 -32.14 18.80
C ARG A 473 -11.80 -30.93 17.98
N ARG A 474 -12.51 -29.82 18.18
CA ARG A 474 -12.37 -28.60 17.36
C ARG A 474 -12.59 -27.37 18.21
N TRP A 475 -11.72 -26.38 18.06
CA TRP A 475 -11.90 -25.07 18.68
C TRP A 475 -11.21 -23.98 17.88
N ILE A 476 -11.69 -22.75 18.04
CA ILE A 476 -11.04 -21.57 17.52
C ILE A 476 -9.81 -21.31 18.40
N ARG A 477 -8.61 -21.49 17.84
CA ARG A 477 -7.33 -21.25 18.52
C ARG A 477 -6.98 -19.77 18.58
N SER A 478 -7.36 -19.00 17.57
CA SER A 478 -7.30 -17.55 17.57
C SER A 478 -8.27 -16.93 16.56
N VAL A 479 -8.71 -15.71 16.84
CA VAL A 479 -9.19 -14.76 15.83
C VAL A 479 -8.48 -13.43 16.09
N THR A 480 -7.94 -12.81 15.05
CA THR A 480 -7.42 -11.44 15.08
C THR A 480 -8.22 -10.61 14.09
N VAL A 481 -8.69 -9.43 14.51
CA VAL A 481 -9.57 -8.56 13.73
C VAL A 481 -8.88 -7.21 13.52
N THR A 482 -8.94 -6.67 12.32
CA THR A 482 -8.31 -5.42 11.93
C THR A 482 -9.17 -4.71 10.88
N GLY A 483 -9.97 -3.74 11.32
CA GLY A 483 -10.94 -3.04 10.46
C GLY A 483 -11.96 -3.99 9.84
N ASN A 484 -11.95 -4.09 8.50
CA ASN A 484 -12.78 -5.03 7.73
C ASN A 484 -12.00 -6.28 7.29
N VAL A 485 -10.92 -6.64 7.99
CA VAL A 485 -10.15 -7.88 7.79
C VAL A 485 -10.12 -8.66 9.10
N ALA A 486 -10.10 -9.98 9.04
CA ALA A 486 -9.75 -10.82 10.18
C ALA A 486 -8.92 -12.02 9.72
N THR A 487 -8.17 -12.62 10.63
CA THR A 487 -7.58 -13.95 10.46
C THR A 487 -8.06 -14.85 11.59
N ALA A 488 -8.33 -16.12 11.27
CA ALA A 488 -8.69 -17.14 12.25
C ALA A 488 -7.79 -18.36 12.09
N VAL A 489 -7.48 -19.01 13.21
CA VAL A 489 -6.88 -20.34 13.22
C VAL A 489 -7.83 -21.26 13.99
N ILE A 490 -8.24 -22.35 13.36
CA ILE A 490 -9.04 -23.41 14.00
C ILE A 490 -8.13 -24.62 14.19
N GLU A 491 -8.08 -25.17 15.39
CA GLU A 491 -7.39 -26.44 15.65
C GLU A 491 -8.35 -27.61 15.44
N LEU A 492 -7.91 -28.58 14.66
CA LEU A 492 -8.58 -29.85 14.39
C LEU A 492 -7.76 -30.96 15.05
N ASP A 493 -8.28 -31.48 16.16
CA ASP A 493 -7.57 -32.37 17.07
C ASP A 493 -8.15 -33.79 16.97
N TYR A 494 -7.45 -34.68 16.26
CA TYR A 494 -7.75 -36.10 16.14
C TYR A 494 -6.79 -36.91 17.03
N PRO A 495 -7.13 -38.15 17.42
CA PRO A 495 -6.22 -39.02 18.19
C PRO A 495 -4.84 -39.21 17.54
N ASP A 496 -4.81 -39.45 16.23
CA ASP A 496 -3.59 -39.76 15.45
C ASP A 496 -2.98 -38.51 14.74
N MET A 497 -3.60 -37.33 14.83
CA MET A 497 -3.21 -36.16 14.03
C MET A 497 -3.70 -34.84 14.63
N LYS A 498 -2.83 -33.84 14.72
CA LYS A 498 -3.24 -32.43 14.88
C LYS A 498 -3.18 -31.73 13.53
N ALA A 499 -4.15 -30.87 13.26
CA ALA A 499 -4.13 -30.01 12.08
C ALA A 499 -4.63 -28.60 12.40
N LEU A 500 -4.12 -27.61 11.66
CA LEU A 500 -4.45 -26.21 11.79
C LEU A 500 -5.08 -25.72 10.49
N ASP A 501 -6.32 -25.24 10.61
CA ASP A 501 -7.07 -24.55 9.57
C ASP A 501 -6.77 -23.05 9.69
N HIS A 502 -5.92 -22.53 8.81
CA HIS A 502 -5.58 -21.11 8.75
C HIS A 502 -6.52 -20.40 7.79
N MET A 503 -7.13 -19.29 8.21
CA MET A 503 -8.16 -18.58 7.45
C MET A 503 -7.93 -17.07 7.43
N SER A 504 -8.12 -16.46 6.27
CA SER A 504 -8.31 -15.01 6.13
C SER A 504 -9.78 -14.72 5.86
N LEU A 505 -10.31 -13.67 6.49
CA LEU A 505 -11.69 -13.24 6.39
C LEU A 505 -11.78 -11.73 6.11
N LEU A 506 -12.87 -11.29 5.48
CA LEU A 506 -13.20 -9.88 5.25
C LEU A 506 -14.58 -9.53 5.83
N LYS A 507 -14.80 -8.29 6.26
CA LYS A 507 -16.10 -7.82 6.75
C LYS A 507 -16.90 -7.15 5.65
N PHE A 508 -18.15 -7.55 5.53
CA PHE A 508 -19.17 -6.95 4.67
C PHE A 508 -20.41 -6.62 5.51
N GLU A 509 -21.42 -6.01 4.91
CA GLU A 509 -22.64 -5.53 5.58
C GLU A 509 -23.47 -6.66 6.22
N ASP A 510 -23.37 -7.88 5.69
CA ASP A 510 -24.04 -9.10 6.17
C ASP A 510 -23.18 -9.96 7.11
N GLY A 511 -21.90 -9.60 7.33
CA GLY A 511 -21.01 -10.31 8.27
C GLY A 511 -19.56 -10.51 7.80
N TRP A 512 -18.87 -11.40 8.53
CA TRP A 512 -17.48 -11.79 8.27
C TRP A 512 -17.38 -12.88 7.22
N ARG A 513 -16.39 -12.85 6.34
CA ARG A 513 -16.40 -13.64 5.10
C ARG A 513 -15.06 -14.32 4.80
N ILE A 514 -14.98 -15.66 4.87
CA ILE A 514 -13.73 -16.40 4.58
C ILE A 514 -13.35 -16.21 3.10
N VAL A 515 -12.12 -15.78 2.83
CA VAL A 515 -11.59 -15.49 1.48
C VAL A 515 -10.33 -16.29 1.11
N VAL A 516 -9.58 -16.79 2.10
CA VAL A 516 -8.43 -17.67 1.90
C VAL A 516 -8.44 -18.75 2.99
N LYS A 517 -8.11 -19.98 2.62
CA LYS A 517 -7.84 -21.07 3.57
C LYS A 517 -6.53 -21.78 3.23
N ALA A 518 -5.70 -22.01 4.24
CA ALA A 518 -4.55 -22.90 4.22
C ALA A 518 -4.69 -24.00 5.30
N TYR A 519 -3.95 -25.09 5.16
CA TYR A 519 -4.04 -26.27 6.02
C TYR A 519 -2.63 -26.78 6.34
N GLU A 520 -2.31 -26.86 7.63
CA GLU A 520 -1.11 -27.51 8.15
C GLU A 520 -1.53 -28.76 8.94
N ALA A 521 -0.78 -29.86 8.84
CA ALA A 521 -1.05 -31.07 9.62
C ALA A 521 0.23 -31.74 10.09
N SER A 522 0.20 -32.20 11.35
CA SER A 522 1.26 -32.95 12.00
C SER A 522 0.69 -34.21 12.65
N THR A 523 1.22 -35.35 12.26
CA THR A 523 1.10 -36.58 13.06
C THR A 523 1.98 -36.42 14.31
N PRO A 524 1.51 -36.77 15.51
CA PRO A 524 2.38 -36.87 16.69
C PRO A 524 3.57 -37.78 16.38
N THR A 525 4.78 -37.33 16.70
CA THR A 525 5.95 -38.21 16.68
C THR A 525 5.75 -39.32 17.71
N SER A 526 5.82 -40.57 17.28
CA SER A 526 5.84 -41.72 18.18
C SER A 526 7.03 -41.61 19.14
N THR A 527 6.73 -41.53 20.44
CA THR A 527 7.68 -41.54 21.55
C THR A 527 8.28 -42.92 21.76
#